data_AF-A0A662L6Q3-F1
#
_entry.id   AF-A0A662L6Q3-F1
#
_cell.length_a   1.000
_cell.length_b   1.000
_cell.length_c   1.000
_cell.angle_alpha   90.00
_cell.angle_beta   90.00
_cell.angle_gamma   90.00
#
_symmetry.space_group_name_H-M   'P 1'
#
loop_
_entity.id
_entity.type
_entity.pdbx_description
1 polymer ?
#
loop_
_entity_poly.entity_id
_entity_poly.type
_entity_poly.pdbx_seq_one_letter_code
_entity_poly.pdbx_strand_id
1 'polypeptide(L)' 'MEIEERIKKDLQKFEENIKEVKDKKIIDMAKRYYEDAKYYFAKKDYFTAFGCINYAHGLIDAVRMKIDKENF' A
#
# COMPACT_ATOMS: atom_id res chain seq x y z
N MET A 1 5.70 -10.45 16.15
CA MET A 1 6.13 -10.31 14.74
C MET A 1 7.00 -9.08 14.70
N GLU A 2 8.27 -9.25 14.32
CA GLU A 2 9.20 -8.12 14.22
C GLU A 2 8.69 -7.11 13.17
N ILE A 3 8.89 -5.82 13.40
CA ILE A 3 8.38 -4.75 12.50
C ILE A 3 8.85 -4.95 11.05
N GLU A 4 10.05 -5.50 10.88
CA GLU A 4 10.61 -5.82 9.57
C GLU A 4 9.77 -6.87 8.82
N GLU A 5 9.40 -7.97 9.47
CA GLU A 5 8.56 -9.03 8.89
C GLU A 5 7.17 -8.49 8.54
N ARG A 6 6.63 -7.61 9.40
CA ARG A 6 5.35 -6.95 9.13
C ARG A 6 5.40 -6.17 7.82
N ILE A 7 6.41 -5.32 7.65
CA ILE A 7 6.54 -4.47 6.45
C ILE A 7 6.74 -5.33 5.20
N LYS A 8 7.57 -6.38 5.25
CA LYS A 8 7.73 -7.33 4.12
C LYS A 8 6.40 -7.92 3.68
N LYS A 9 5.58 -8.34 4.64
CA LYS A 9 4.24 -8.89 4.36
C LYS A 9 3.32 -7.84 3.75
N ASP A 10 3.34 -6.61 4.24
CA ASP A 10 2.49 -5.53 3.73
C ASP A 10 2.92 -5.07 2.33
N LEU A 11 4.21 -5.10 2.01
CA LEU A 11 4.73 -4.85 0.66
C LEU A 11 4.19 -5.91 -0.32
N GLN A 12 4.25 -7.19 0.03
CA GLN A 12 3.71 -8.29 -0.79
C GLN A 12 2.20 -8.14 -1.02
N LYS A 13 1.45 -7.88 0.05
CA LYS A 13 -0.01 -7.67 -0.04
C LYS A 13 -0.38 -6.48 -0.91
N PHE A 14 0.43 -5.43 -0.91
CA PHE A 14 0.18 -4.26 -1.75
C PHE A 14 0.21 -4.61 -3.23
N GLU A 15 1.20 -5.42 -3.65
CA GLU A 15 1.32 -5.88 -5.05
C GLU A 15 0.14 -6.74 -5.50
N GLU A 16 -0.47 -7.49 -4.58
CA GLU A 16 -1.69 -8.26 -4.83
C GLU A 16 -2.90 -7.33 -4.94
N ASN A 17 -3.14 -6.49 -3.93
CA ASN A 17 -4.35 -5.67 -3.82
C ASN A 17 -4.44 -4.58 -4.89
N ILE A 18 -3.31 -3.98 -5.32
CA ILE A 18 -3.34 -2.88 -6.29
C ILE A 18 -3.89 -3.31 -7.66
N LYS A 19 -3.84 -4.62 -7.98
CA LYS A 19 -4.35 -5.16 -9.26
C LYS A 19 -5.86 -5.02 -9.40
N GLU A 20 -6.59 -4.90 -8.29
CA GLU A 20 -8.05 -4.75 -8.28
C GLU A 20 -8.49 -3.28 -8.46
N VAL A 21 -7.57 -2.34 -8.34
CA VAL A 21 -7.86 -0.91 -8.47
C VAL A 21 -7.86 -0.50 -9.95
N LYS A 22 -8.87 0.28 -10.35
CA LYS A 22 -8.99 0.81 -11.73
C LYS A 22 -8.68 2.31 -11.85
N ASP A 23 -8.77 3.07 -10.76
CA ASP A 23 -8.49 4.51 -10.77
C ASP A 23 -6.99 4.77 -10.95
N LYS A 24 -6.62 5.25 -12.15
CA LYS A 24 -5.22 5.50 -12.52
C LYS A 24 -4.52 6.53 -11.62
N LYS A 25 -5.23 7.54 -11.11
CA LYS A 25 -4.63 8.56 -10.24
C LYS A 25 -4.30 7.99 -8.88
N ILE A 26 -5.20 7.16 -8.35
CA ILE A 26 -4.98 6.47 -7.08
C ILE A 26 -3.88 5.42 -7.21
N ILE A 27 -3.84 4.67 -8.32
CA ILE A 27 -2.76 3.71 -8.61
C ILE A 27 -1.41 4.42 -8.64
N ASP A 28 -1.29 5.54 -9.36
CA ASP A 28 -0.04 6.30 -9.47
C ASP A 28 0.43 6.78 -8.08
N MET A 29 -0.47 7.38 -7.30
CA MET A 29 -0.13 7.89 -5.98
C MET A 29 0.23 6.76 -5.00
N ALA A 30 -0.53 5.66 -5.00
CA ALA A 30 -0.24 4.50 -4.16
C ALA A 30 1.12 3.86 -4.51
N LYS A 31 1.46 3.77 -5.80
CA LYS A 31 2.77 3.27 -6.25
C LYS A 31 3.92 4.13 -5.75
N ARG A 32 3.78 5.47 -5.74
CA ARG A 32 4.82 6.35 -5.22
C ARG A 32 5.12 6.06 -3.75
N TYR A 33 4.08 5.93 -2.92
CA TYR A 33 4.26 5.57 -1.50
C TYR A 33 4.76 4.13 -1.30
N TYR A 34 4.43 3.19 -2.20
CA TYR A 34 5.01 1.86 -2.20
C TYR A 34 6.52 1.88 -2.50
N GLU A 35 6.96 2.68 -3.48
CA GLU A 35 8.39 2.87 -3.75
C GLU A 35 9.11 3.55 -2.57
N ASP A 36 8.49 4.56 -1.96
CA ASP A 36 9.02 5.20 -0.74
C ASP A 36 9.16 4.17 0.39
N ALA A 37 8.15 3.31 0.59
CA ALA A 37 8.21 2.25 1.59
C ALA A 37 9.39 1.30 1.37
N LYS A 38 9.63 0.86 0.11
CA LYS A 38 10.79 0.04 -0.24
C LYS A 38 12.11 0.77 0.01
N TYR A 39 12.18 2.05 -0.32
CA TYR A 39 13.36 2.89 -0.09
C TYR A 39 13.72 2.98 1.39
N TYR A 40 12.77 3.37 2.25
CA TYR A 40 12.99 3.49 3.69
C TYR A 40 13.23 2.14 4.36
N PHE A 41 12.57 1.08 3.88
CA PHE A 41 12.81 -0.28 4.34
C PHE A 41 14.26 -0.71 4.10
N ALA A 42 14.80 -0.48 2.90
CA ALA A 42 16.19 -0.78 2.56
C ALA A 42 17.21 0.02 3.41
N LYS A 43 16.81 1.21 3.89
CA LYS A 43 17.60 2.04 4.81
C LYS A 43 17.47 1.63 6.28
N LYS A 44 16.68 0.59 6.59
CA LYS A 44 16.32 0.17 7.95
C LYS A 44 15.56 1.24 8.76
N ASP A 45 14.99 2.24 8.07
CA ASP A 45 14.05 3.17 8.68
C ASP A 45 12.65 2.56 8.64
N TYR A 46 12.40 1.65 9.59
CA TYR A 46 11.17 0.87 9.62
C TYR A 46 9.95 1.70 10.01
N PHE A 47 10.11 2.79 10.78
CA PHE A 47 8.98 3.64 11.15
C PHE A 47 8.44 4.38 9.92
N THR A 48 9.33 5.01 9.14
CA THR A 48 8.94 5.71 7.91
C THR A 48 8.41 4.72 6.87
N ALA A 49 9.09 3.58 6.69
CA ALA A 49 8.63 2.53 5.76
C ALA A 49 7.23 2.01 6.11
N PHE A 50 6.94 1.81 7.41
CA PHE A 50 5.63 1.40 7.90
C PHE A 50 4.55 2.47 7.63
N GLY A 51 4.88 3.75 7.80
CA GLY A 51 3.99 4.86 7.46
C GLY A 51 3.66 4.88 5.96
N CYS A 52 4.68 4.79 5.11
CA CYS A 52 4.53 4.81 3.65
C CYS A 52 3.64 3.65 3.16
N ILE A 53 3.89 2.41 3.61
CA ILE A 53 3.11 1.26 3.13
C ILE A 53 1.65 1.29 3.61
N ASN A 54 1.39 1.76 4.84
CA ASN A 54 0.02 1.92 5.33
C ASN A 54 -0.75 3.00 4.56
N TYR A 55 -0.09 4.10 4.19
CA TYR A 55 -0.71 5.14 3.36
C TYR A 55 -1.05 4.59 1.97
N ALA A 56 -0.13 3.83 1.36
CA ALA A 56 -0.36 3.18 0.07
C ALA A 56 -1.58 2.24 0.11
N HIS A 57 -1.71 1.41 1.16
CA HIS A 57 -2.90 0.57 1.40
C HIS A 57 -4.18 1.39 1.60
N GLY A 58 -4.12 2.44 2.43
CA GLY A 58 -5.28 3.31 2.67
C GLY A 58 -5.84 3.95 1.39
N LEU A 59 -4.96 4.34 0.46
CA LEU A 59 -5.37 4.88 -0.84
C LEU A 59 -6.13 3.87 -1.70
N ILE A 60 -5.64 2.63 -1.79
CA ILE A 60 -6.28 1.59 -2.60
C ILE A 60 -7.55 1.06 -1.95
N ASP A 61 -7.60 0.98 -0.62
CA ASP A 61 -8.78 0.52 0.12
C ASP A 61 -9.93 1.54 0.02
N ALA A 62 -9.63 2.85 0.05
CA ALA A 62 -10.62 3.90 -0.11
C ALA A 62 -11.41 3.81 -1.43
N VAL A 63 -10.82 3.24 -2.48
CA VAL A 63 -11.48 3.04 -3.78
C VAL A 63 -12.04 1.63 -3.98
N ARG A 64 -11.45 0.60 -3.34
CA ARG A 64 -12.04 -0.75 -3.30
C ARG A 64 -13.40 -0.75 -2.60
N MET A 65 -13.51 -0.02 -1.47
CA MET A 65 -14.77 0.12 -0.73
C MET A 65 -15.92 0.79 -1.50
N LYS A 66 -15.63 1.51 -2.60
CA LYS A 66 -16.67 2.08 -3.45
C LYS A 66 -17.32 1.04 -4.36
N ILE A 67 -16.55 0.03 -4.80
CA ILE A 67 -17.04 -1.01 -5.72
C ILE A 67 -18.07 -1.91 -5.04
N ASP A 68 -17.91 -2.20 -3.74
CA ASP A 68 -18.86 -3.04 -3.00
C ASP A 68 -20.21 -2.36 -2.75
N LYS A 69 -20.27 -1.01 -2.77
CA LYS A 69 -21.51 -0.27 -2.53
C LYS A 69 -22.36 -0.02 -3.77
N GLU A 70 -21.79 -0.14 -4.97
CA GLU A 70 -22.54 0.02 -6.24
C GLU A 70 -23.23 -1.27 -6.70
N ASN A 71 -23.06 -2.38 -5.97
CA ASN A 71 -23.68 -3.69 -6.24
C ASN A 71 -24.88 -4.02 -5.33
N PHE A 72 -25.50 -3.02 -4.67
CA PHE A 72 -26.71 -3.18 -3.85
C PHE A 72 -27.89 -2.42 -4.46
#